data_AF-A0AAV2S6T1-F1
#
_entry.id   AF-A0AAV2S6T1-F1
#
_cell.length_a   1.000
_cell.length_b   1.000
_cell.length_c   1.000
_cell.angle_alpha   90.00
_cell.angle_beta   90.00
_cell.angle_gamma   90.00
#
_symmetry.space_group_name_H-M   'P 1'
#
loop_
_entity.id
_entity.type
_entity.pdbx_description
1 polymer ?
#
loop_
_entity_poly.entity_id
_entity_poly.type
_entity_poly.pdbx_seq_one_letter_code
_entity_poly.pdbx_strand_id
1 'polypeptide(L)'
;EADSIGDEWKGYVVRIVCGNDKQGFPMKQGVLTNNRVRLLLSKGHSCYRPRRTGERKRKSVRGCVVDSNLSVLALVIVKKGDSEIPGLTDSTVPRRLGPKRASKIRKLFNLTKADDVRQFVIKRPLTGKEGKKPKTKAPKIQRLITPVVLQRKRNKL
;
A
#
# COMPACT_ATOMS: atom_id res chain seq x y z
N GLU A 1 -8.17 -22.19 -7.41
CA GLU A 1 -7.21 -22.30 -6.29
C GLU A 1 -5.79 -22.30 -6.85
N ALA A 2 -4.75 -22.36 -6.00
CA ALA A 2 -3.35 -22.43 -6.43
C ALA A 2 -2.81 -23.86 -6.53
N ASP A 3 -3.64 -24.88 -6.27
CA ASP A 3 -3.25 -26.29 -6.18
C ASP A 3 -2.56 -26.83 -7.45
N SER A 4 -2.88 -26.26 -8.62
CA SER A 4 -2.31 -26.69 -9.91
C SER A 4 -0.89 -26.16 -10.18
N ILE A 5 -0.35 -25.29 -9.32
CA ILE A 5 0.98 -24.67 -9.52
C ILE A 5 2.09 -25.60 -9.00
N GLY A 6 1.81 -26.30 -7.90
CA GLY A 6 2.75 -27.20 -7.21
C GLY A 6 2.15 -27.70 -5.89
N ASP A 7 2.67 -28.82 -5.38
CA ASP A 7 2.18 -29.43 -4.14
C ASP A 7 2.30 -28.50 -2.93
N GLU A 8 3.31 -27.63 -2.92
CA GLU A 8 3.51 -26.64 -1.84
C GLU A 8 2.43 -25.55 -1.77
N TRP A 9 1.64 -25.40 -2.84
CA TRP A 9 0.54 -24.42 -2.95
C TRP A 9 -0.82 -25.01 -2.63
N LYS A 10 -0.87 -26.28 -2.21
CA LYS A 10 -2.12 -26.95 -1.90
C LYS A 10 -2.90 -26.22 -0.78
N GLY A 11 -4.18 -25.95 -1.05
CA GLY A 11 -5.08 -25.24 -0.14
C GLY A 11 -4.90 -23.72 -0.14
N TYR A 12 -3.90 -23.18 -0.86
CA TYR A 12 -3.74 -21.74 -1.01
C TYR A 12 -4.74 -21.17 -2.02
N VAL A 13 -5.34 -20.03 -1.66
CA VAL A 13 -6.17 -19.25 -2.58
C VAL A 13 -5.44 -17.95 -2.89
N VAL A 14 -5.08 -17.78 -4.17
CA VAL A 14 -4.43 -16.58 -4.68
C VAL A 14 -5.38 -15.77 -5.54
N ARG A 15 -5.20 -14.45 -5.55
CA ARG A 15 -5.87 -13.52 -6.44
C ARG A 15 -4.86 -12.91 -7.41
N ILE A 16 -5.17 -12.97 -8.70
CA ILE A 16 -4.41 -12.25 -9.73
C ILE A 16 -4.74 -10.75 -9.59
N VAL A 17 -3.73 -9.94 -9.32
CA VAL A 17 -3.91 -8.49 -9.09
C VAL A 17 -3.41 -7.67 -10.28
N CYS A 18 -2.31 -8.09 -10.91
CA CYS A 18 -1.73 -7.39 -12.06
C CYS A 18 -0.78 -8.32 -12.84
N GLY A 19 -0.13 -7.78 -13.86
CA GLY A 19 0.95 -8.44 -14.59
C GLY A 19 1.63 -7.50 -15.58
N ASN A 20 2.71 -8.00 -16.18
CA ASN A 20 3.48 -7.32 -17.20
C ASN A 20 3.64 -8.23 -18.42
N ASP A 21 3.39 -7.66 -19.59
CA ASP A 21 3.66 -8.28 -20.89
C ASP A 21 5.18 -8.45 -21.10
N LYS A 22 5.58 -9.35 -22.02
CA LYS A 22 6.96 -9.60 -22.45
C LYS A 22 7.75 -8.34 -22.80
N GLN A 23 7.09 -7.34 -23.39
CA GLN A 23 7.73 -6.06 -23.73
C GLN A 23 7.58 -4.99 -22.63
N GLY A 24 7.17 -5.36 -21.43
CA GLY A 24 7.07 -4.48 -20.27
C GLY A 24 5.79 -3.65 -20.18
N PHE A 25 4.83 -3.82 -21.11
CA PHE A 25 3.54 -3.12 -21.01
C PHE A 25 2.73 -3.66 -19.81
N PRO A 26 2.23 -2.78 -18.93
CA PRO A 26 1.46 -3.21 -17.76
C PRO A 26 0.04 -3.64 -18.15
N MET A 27 -0.51 -4.62 -17.44
CA MET A 27 -1.91 -5.02 -17.54
C MET A 27 -2.84 -3.97 -16.93
N LYS A 28 -3.97 -3.73 -17.57
CA LYS A 28 -4.99 -2.78 -17.10
C LYS A 28 -6.32 -3.48 -16.83
N GLN A 29 -6.78 -3.39 -15.58
CA GLN A 29 -8.10 -3.90 -15.20
C GLN A 29 -9.23 -3.21 -15.96
N GLY A 30 -10.23 -4.00 -16.38
CA GLY A 30 -11.41 -3.54 -17.12
C GLY A 30 -11.21 -3.46 -18.63
N VAL A 31 -10.04 -3.82 -19.14
CA VAL A 31 -9.80 -3.98 -20.59
C VAL A 31 -9.95 -5.46 -20.91
N LEU A 32 -11.15 -5.86 -21.35
CA LEU A 32 -11.55 -7.26 -21.53
C LEU A 32 -11.00 -7.89 -22.81
N THR A 33 -9.70 -7.70 -23.05
CA THR A 33 -8.98 -8.30 -24.17
C THR A 33 -7.71 -8.96 -23.65
N ASN A 34 -7.19 -9.95 -24.37
CA ASN A 34 -5.81 -10.40 -24.16
C ASN A 34 -4.84 -9.43 -24.83
N ASN A 35 -5.15 -8.92 -26.02
CA ASN A 35 -4.26 -8.05 -26.79
C ASN A 35 -3.94 -6.69 -26.14
N ARG A 36 -2.93 -6.01 -26.70
CA ARG A 36 -2.60 -4.64 -26.32
C ARG A 36 -3.52 -3.64 -27.00
N VAL A 37 -3.91 -2.62 -26.25
CA VAL A 37 -4.77 -1.53 -26.73
C VAL A 37 -4.19 -0.17 -26.35
N ARG A 38 -4.48 0.85 -27.17
CA ARG A 38 -4.04 2.22 -26.92
C ARG A 38 -5.16 3.07 -26.35
N LEU A 39 -5.09 3.36 -25.06
CA LEU A 39 -6.11 4.13 -24.33
C LEU A 39 -5.61 5.54 -24.01
N LEU A 40 -6.53 6.51 -24.00
CA LEU A 40 -6.26 7.87 -23.55
C LEU A 40 -6.41 7.96 -22.03
N LEU A 41 -5.28 7.95 -21.31
CA LEU A 41 -5.25 7.93 -19.85
C LEU A 41 -5.10 9.34 -19.26
N SER A 42 -5.80 9.62 -18.16
CA SER A 42 -5.71 10.85 -17.37
C SER A 42 -5.17 10.60 -15.96
N LYS A 43 -5.08 11.64 -15.13
CA LYS A 43 -4.65 11.55 -13.72
C LYS A 43 -5.56 10.60 -12.92
N GLY A 44 -4.95 9.66 -12.21
CA GLY A 44 -5.67 8.71 -11.34
C GLY A 44 -5.94 7.35 -11.98
N HIS A 45 -5.85 7.23 -13.31
CA HIS A 45 -5.88 5.92 -13.95
C HIS A 45 -4.58 5.14 -13.68
N SER A 46 -4.71 3.82 -13.55
CA SER A 46 -3.58 2.89 -13.58
C SER A 46 -2.78 3.00 -14.89
N CYS A 47 -1.50 2.62 -14.84
CA CYS A 47 -0.56 2.58 -15.97
C CYS A 47 -0.09 3.95 -16.50
N TYR A 48 -0.51 5.07 -15.88
CA TYR A 48 -0.05 6.41 -16.26
C TYR A 48 0.15 7.33 -15.05
N ARG A 49 1.27 8.06 -15.07
CA ARG A 49 1.56 9.15 -14.14
C ARG A 49 1.74 10.44 -14.94
N PRO A 50 0.78 11.38 -14.91
CA PRO A 50 0.90 12.65 -15.63
C PRO A 50 2.04 13.51 -15.07
N ARG A 51 2.65 14.33 -15.93
CA ARG A 51 3.71 15.26 -15.55
C ARG A 51 3.18 16.69 -15.40
N ARG A 52 2.19 17.06 -16.20
CA ARG A 52 1.50 18.34 -16.09
C ARG A 52 0.07 18.16 -15.59
N THR A 53 -0.45 19.18 -14.94
CA THR A 53 -1.86 19.22 -14.52
C THR A 53 -2.77 19.23 -15.74
N GLY A 54 -3.82 18.40 -15.75
CA GLY A 54 -4.74 18.27 -16.88
C GLY A 54 -4.24 17.41 -18.04
N GLU A 55 -2.99 16.94 -18.01
CA GLU A 55 -2.41 16.13 -19.08
C GLU A 55 -3.15 14.80 -19.24
N ARG A 56 -3.53 14.50 -20.50
CA ARG A 56 -3.99 13.18 -20.92
C ARG A 56 -3.02 12.64 -21.97
N LYS A 57 -2.65 11.37 -21.87
CA LYS A 57 -1.72 10.75 -22.82
C LYS A 57 -2.25 9.41 -23.32
N ARG A 58 -2.21 9.22 -24.64
CA ARG A 58 -2.55 7.94 -25.25
C ARG A 58 -1.38 6.97 -25.08
N LYS A 59 -1.58 5.92 -24.28
CA LYS A 59 -0.58 4.90 -23.97
C LYS A 59 -1.07 3.50 -24.34
N SER A 60 -0.15 2.66 -24.77
CA SER A 60 -0.38 1.23 -24.95
C SER A 60 -0.40 0.54 -23.59
N VAL A 61 -1.41 -0.29 -23.37
CA VAL A 61 -1.56 -1.13 -22.18
C VAL A 61 -1.97 -2.54 -22.61
N ARG A 62 -1.61 -3.55 -21.82
CA ARG A 62 -2.08 -4.93 -22.01
C ARG A 62 -3.47 -5.06 -21.38
N GLY A 63 -4.37 -5.81 -22.00
CA GLY A 63 -5.67 -6.09 -21.40
C GLY A 63 -5.58 -6.99 -20.16
N CYS A 64 -6.71 -7.23 -19.49
CA CYS A 64 -6.74 -7.98 -18.24
C CYS A 64 -6.86 -9.50 -18.42
N VAL A 65 -7.14 -9.98 -19.64
CA VAL A 65 -7.21 -11.42 -19.92
C VAL A 65 -5.79 -11.99 -19.97
N VAL A 66 -5.54 -13.03 -19.18
CA VAL A 66 -4.25 -13.71 -19.07
C VAL A 66 -4.02 -14.60 -20.29
N ASP A 67 -2.78 -14.64 -20.76
CA ASP A 67 -2.33 -15.38 -21.94
C ASP A 67 -0.85 -15.75 -21.73
N SER A 68 -0.34 -16.74 -22.46
CA SER A 68 1.05 -17.22 -22.43
C SER A 68 2.08 -16.17 -22.88
N ASN A 69 1.62 -15.01 -23.35
CA ASN A 69 2.46 -13.90 -23.79
C ASN A 69 2.83 -12.88 -22.69
N LEU A 70 2.62 -13.24 -21.42
CA LEU A 70 3.06 -12.44 -20.28
C LEU A 70 4.45 -12.87 -19.81
N SER A 71 5.21 -11.95 -19.21
CA SER A 71 6.48 -12.29 -18.55
C SER A 71 6.35 -12.43 -17.05
N VAL A 72 5.51 -11.60 -16.41
CA VAL A 72 5.35 -11.59 -14.96
C VAL A 72 3.87 -11.46 -14.62
N LEU A 73 3.40 -12.28 -13.69
CA LEU A 73 2.09 -12.15 -13.04
C LEU A 73 2.28 -11.77 -11.58
N ALA A 74 1.49 -10.80 -11.12
CA ALA A 74 1.47 -10.37 -9.74
C ALA A 74 0.26 -10.99 -9.02
N LEU A 75 0.56 -11.87 -8.07
CA LEU A 75 -0.42 -12.61 -7.27
C LEU A 75 -0.43 -12.12 -5.82
N VAL A 76 -1.57 -12.25 -5.15
CA VAL A 76 -1.72 -11.98 -3.71
C VAL A 76 -2.42 -13.16 -3.06
N ILE A 77 -1.82 -13.71 -2.00
CA ILE A 77 -2.44 -14.76 -1.18
C ILE A 77 -3.61 -14.16 -0.40
N VAL A 78 -4.78 -14.79 -0.53
CA VAL A 78 -6.02 -14.41 0.17
C VAL A 78 -6.29 -15.38 1.33
N LYS A 79 -6.02 -16.68 1.12
CA LYS A 79 -6.14 -17.73 2.14
C LYS A 79 -4.83 -18.51 2.21
N LYS A 80 -4.32 -18.72 3.43
CA LYS A 80 -3.16 -19.59 3.70
C LYS A 80 -3.59 -21.05 3.52
N GLY A 81 -2.78 -21.85 2.83
CA GLY A 81 -2.95 -23.29 2.70
C GLY A 81 -2.30 -24.06 3.84
N ASP A 82 -2.05 -25.35 3.61
CA ASP A 82 -1.68 -26.31 4.66
C ASP A 82 -0.19 -26.22 5.02
N SER A 83 0.70 -26.14 4.02
CA SER A 83 2.15 -26.02 4.19
C SER A 83 2.62 -24.56 4.25
N GLU A 84 3.75 -24.29 4.90
CA GLU A 84 4.40 -22.98 4.84
C GLU A 84 5.28 -22.84 3.59
N ILE A 85 5.31 -21.64 3.01
CA ILE A 85 6.09 -21.28 1.84
C ILE A 85 7.30 -20.43 2.27
N PRO A 86 8.52 -20.93 2.02
CA PRO A 86 9.75 -20.23 2.35
C PRO A 86 9.81 -18.80 1.85
N GLY A 87 10.15 -17.88 2.75
CA GLY A 87 10.31 -16.45 2.45
C GLY A 87 9.01 -15.66 2.24
N LEU A 88 7.84 -16.32 2.21
CA LEU A 88 6.54 -15.66 2.09
C LEU A 88 5.73 -15.77 3.37
N THR A 89 5.48 -17.00 3.86
CA THR A 89 4.65 -17.21 5.05
C THR A 89 5.44 -17.40 6.33
N ASP A 90 6.71 -17.77 6.24
CA ASP A 90 7.57 -18.09 7.38
C ASP A 90 7.89 -16.86 8.24
N SER A 91 7.99 -15.69 7.60
CA SER A 91 8.40 -14.45 8.26
C SER A 91 7.28 -13.42 8.22
N THR A 92 7.07 -12.72 9.33
CA THR A 92 6.13 -11.60 9.40
C THR A 92 6.90 -10.29 9.40
N VAL A 93 6.69 -9.49 8.36
CA VAL A 93 7.30 -8.16 8.27
C VAL A 93 6.39 -7.13 8.96
N PRO A 94 6.82 -6.51 10.09
CA PRO A 94 5.98 -5.56 10.80
C PRO A 94 5.78 -4.27 9.99
N ARG A 95 4.64 -3.62 10.20
CA ARG A 95 4.36 -2.32 9.56
C ARG A 95 5.37 -1.27 10.04
N ARG A 96 6.08 -0.68 9.07
CA ARG A 96 7.16 0.30 9.34
C ARG A 96 6.71 1.55 10.10
N LEU A 97 5.48 2.01 9.88
CA LEU A 97 4.98 3.28 10.42
C LEU A 97 3.64 3.10 11.13
N GLY A 98 3.54 3.70 12.31
CA GLY A 98 2.28 3.85 13.04
C GLY A 98 1.39 4.98 12.49
N PRO A 99 0.16 5.10 13.00
CA PRO A 99 -0.76 6.16 12.60
C PRO A 99 -0.27 7.56 13.02
N LYS A 100 -0.41 8.54 12.11
CA LYS A 100 -0.05 9.95 12.35
C LYS A 100 -1.23 10.82 12.84
N ARG A 101 -2.47 10.46 12.51
CA ARG A 101 -3.67 11.26 12.82
C ARG A 101 -4.20 10.91 14.21
N ALA A 102 -4.54 11.91 15.03
CA ALA A 102 -5.04 11.71 16.40
C ALA A 102 -6.18 10.68 16.48
N SER A 103 -7.17 10.75 15.59
CA SER A 103 -8.29 9.79 15.57
C SER A 103 -7.87 8.35 15.28
N LYS A 104 -6.84 8.14 14.44
CA LYS A 104 -6.32 6.80 14.14
C LYS A 104 -5.46 6.25 15.28
N ILE A 105 -4.76 7.12 16.02
CA ILE A 105 -4.02 6.73 17.23
C ILE A 105 -5.02 6.27 18.30
N ARG A 106 -6.10 7.04 18.54
CA ARG A 106 -7.16 6.64 19.48
C ARG A 106 -7.75 5.27 19.13
N LYS A 107 -8.11 5.05 17.86
CA LYS A 107 -8.65 3.77 17.40
C LYS A 107 -7.67 2.61 17.57
N LEU A 108 -6.37 2.85 17.45
CA LEU A 108 -5.36 1.79 17.58
C LEU A 108 -5.22 1.30 19.03
N PHE A 109 -5.28 2.22 19.99
CA PHE A 109 -5.09 1.94 21.41
C PHE A 109 -6.40 1.93 22.21
N ASN A 110 -7.55 1.94 21.52
CA ASN A 110 -8.88 2.03 22.14
C ASN A 110 -9.03 3.17 23.17
N LEU A 111 -8.43 4.32 22.88
CA LEU A 111 -8.47 5.49 23.77
C LEU A 111 -9.79 6.25 23.63
N THR A 112 -10.21 6.84 24.74
CA THR A 112 -11.33 7.78 24.77
C THR A 112 -10.92 9.15 24.22
N LYS A 113 -11.87 10.09 24.14
CA LYS A 113 -11.58 11.47 23.70
C LYS A 113 -10.86 12.28 24.76
N ALA A 114 -11.00 11.93 26.04
CA ALA A 114 -10.37 12.60 27.17
C ALA A 114 -8.87 12.33 27.21
N ASP A 115 -8.44 11.16 26.74
CA ASP A 115 -7.04 10.73 26.83
C ASP A 115 -6.12 11.52 25.89
N ASP A 116 -4.91 11.83 26.39
CA ASP A 116 -3.89 12.52 25.62
C ASP A 116 -3.13 11.56 24.69
N VAL A 117 -3.49 11.61 23.41
CA VAL A 117 -2.86 10.81 22.34
C VAL A 117 -1.35 11.09 22.15
N ARG A 118 -0.81 12.18 22.70
CA ARG A 118 0.62 12.52 22.58
C ARG A 118 1.53 11.51 23.26
N GLN A 119 1.07 10.90 24.34
CA GLN A 119 1.85 9.92 25.10
C GLN A 119 1.93 8.57 24.38
N PHE A 120 0.83 8.20 23.68
CA PHE A 120 0.67 6.91 23.00
C PHE A 120 1.18 6.87 21.56
N VAL A 121 1.84 7.93 21.08
CA VAL A 121 2.35 7.95 19.70
C VAL A 121 3.50 6.96 19.54
N ILE A 122 3.38 6.05 18.57
CA ILE A 122 4.43 5.06 18.28
C ILE A 122 5.69 5.79 17.81
N LYS A 123 6.78 5.61 18.58
CA LYS A 123 8.10 6.14 18.28
C LYS A 123 8.94 5.04 17.65
N ARG A 124 9.68 5.37 16.60
CA ARG A 124 10.62 4.43 15.97
C ARG A 124 12.01 4.61 16.58
N PRO A 125 12.60 3.57 17.19
CA PRO A 125 14.01 3.59 17.54
C PRO A 125 14.86 3.56 16.27
N LEU A 126 15.87 4.41 16.20
CA LEU A 126 16.90 4.40 15.18
C LEU A 126 18.17 3.94 15.87
N THR A 127 18.67 2.78 15.46
CA THR A 127 20.03 2.36 15.79
C THR A 127 20.97 3.45 15.26
N GLY A 128 21.85 3.92 16.14
CA GLY A 128 22.85 4.91 15.77
C GLY A 128 23.70 4.37 14.64
N LYS A 129 23.85 5.13 13.54
CA LYS A 129 24.94 4.85 12.60
C LYS A 129 26.27 5.12 13.32
N GLU A 130 27.37 4.50 12.86
CA GLU A 130 28.71 4.63 13.45
C GLU A 130 28.99 6.05 13.97
N GLY A 131 29.35 6.13 15.26
CA GLY A 131 29.65 7.38 15.96
C GLY A 131 28.45 8.22 16.46
N LYS A 132 27.20 7.83 16.17
CA LYS A 132 26.01 8.57 16.63
C LYS A 132 25.23 7.81 17.69
N LYS A 133 24.82 8.50 18.76
CA LYS A 133 23.94 7.95 19.80
C LYS A 133 22.60 7.48 19.20
N PRO A 134 21.99 6.41 19.73
CA PRO A 134 20.67 5.96 19.31
C PRO A 134 19.64 7.08 19.50
N LYS A 135 18.71 7.22 18.55
CA LYS A 135 17.67 8.27 18.58
C LYS A 135 16.30 7.67 18.38
N THR A 136 15.29 8.22 19.04
CA THR A 136 13.90 7.90 18.74
C THR A 136 13.29 8.98 17.84
N LYS A 137 12.45 8.57 16.89
CA LYS A 137 11.70 9.49 16.02
C LYS A 137 10.21 9.27 16.18
N ALA A 138 9.49 10.36 16.46
CA ALA A 138 8.03 10.39 16.53
C ALA A 138 7.46 11.21 15.36
N PRO A 139 6.30 10.82 14.79
CA PRO A 139 5.61 11.64 13.81
C PRO A 139 4.94 12.86 14.48
N LYS A 140 4.91 14.00 13.80
CA LYS A 140 4.08 15.14 14.20
C LYS A 140 2.60 14.78 14.06
N ILE A 141 1.88 14.72 15.17
CA ILE A 141 0.47 14.32 15.20
C ILE A 141 -0.38 15.35 14.42
N GLN A 142 -1.23 14.85 13.53
CA GLN A 142 -2.14 15.69 12.74
C GLN A 142 -3.56 15.66 13.30
N ARG A 143 -4.27 16.79 13.18
CA ARG A 143 -5.66 16.98 13.67
C ARG A 143 -5.79 16.74 15.17
N LEU A 144 -4.76 17.11 15.94
CA LEU A 144 -4.83 17.21 17.38
C LEU A 144 -5.46 18.56 17.74
N ILE A 145 -6.41 18.56 18.67
CA ILE A 145 -6.94 19.79 19.25
C ILE A 145 -5.94 20.24 20.32
N THR A 146 -5.36 21.42 20.13
CA THR A 146 -4.42 22.03 21.08
C THR A 146 -4.98 23.35 21.59
N PRO A 147 -4.51 23.87 22.75
CA PRO A 147 -4.95 25.16 23.27
C PRO A 147 -4.82 26.29 22.25
N VAL A 148 -3.75 26.29 21.45
CA VAL A 148 -3.52 27.26 20.37
C VAL A 148 -4.60 27.18 19.29
N VAL A 149 -5.06 25.98 18.93
CA VAL A 149 -6.16 25.83 17.95
C VAL A 149 -7.46 26.37 18.52
N LEU A 150 -7.74 26.15 19.80
CA LEU A 150 -8.93 26.69 20.48
C LEU A 150 -8.88 28.22 20.57
N GLN A 151 -7.74 28.79 20.93
CA GLN A 151 -7.54 30.25 20.98
C GLN A 151 -7.73 30.88 19.60
N ARG A 152 -7.13 30.32 18.55
CA ARG A 152 -7.32 30.80 17.17
C ARG A 152 -8.77 30.71 16.71
N LYS A 153 -9.52 29.69 17.16
CA LYS A 153 -10.95 29.58 16.87
C LYS A 153 -11.75 30.65 17.59
N ARG A 154 -11.46 30.93 18.87
CA ARG A 154 -12.12 32.01 19.65
C ARG A 154 -11.86 33.38 19.03
N ASN A 155 -10.64 33.69 18.61
CA ASN A 155 -10.32 34.99 17.99
C ASN A 155 -10.94 35.19 16.60
N LYS A 156 -11.38 34.11 15.93
CA LYS A 156 -12.02 34.18 14.61
C LYS A 156 -13.55 34.34 14.72
N LEU A 157 -14.12 33.88 15.83
CA LEU A 157 -15.52 34.07 16.18
C LEU A 157 -15.71 35.48 16.71
#